data_AF-A0A1J8R3X8-F1
#
_entry.id   AF-A0A1J8R3X8-F1
#
_cell.length_a   1.000
_cell.length_b   1.000
_cell.length_c   1.000
_cell.angle_alpha   90.00
_cell.angle_beta   90.00
_cell.angle_gamma   90.00
#
_symmetry.space_group_name_H-M   'P 1'
#
loop_
_entity.id
_entity.type
_entity.pdbx_description
1 polymer ?
#
loop_
_entity_poly.entity_id
_entity_poly.type
_entity_poly.pdbx_seq_one_letter_code
_entity_poly.pdbx_strand_id
1 'polypeptide(L)'
;MARDLKMNIRKRVIASFFEWDKLDYAVGGTQQALGTKLHQHTRKAIAKHQPALMTAIRKFNAYCEHLESLYNPSWGIPLPAPLPTKLAELHSDHSLMEDVWITLSTGEVPRWLEDSDVKDGICALLKHECCQEEQKRLGIEADNLLRFFRDELAALELSLCIPGCK
;
A
#
# COMPACT_ATOMS: atom_id res chain seq x y z
N MET A 1 8.94 -6.86 -24.18
CA MET A 1 9.28 -7.97 -23.26
C MET A 1 9.56 -7.51 -21.84
N ALA A 2 10.59 -6.69 -21.56
CA ALA A 2 10.87 -6.19 -20.19
C ALA A 2 9.70 -5.36 -19.62
N ARG A 3 9.11 -4.47 -20.44
CA ARG A 3 7.88 -3.72 -20.12
C ARG A 3 6.71 -4.63 -19.75
N ASP A 4 6.43 -5.64 -20.58
CA ASP A 4 5.31 -6.56 -20.36
C ASP A 4 5.49 -7.36 -19.07
N LEU A 5 6.74 -7.73 -18.77
CA LEU A 5 7.10 -8.39 -17.53
C LEU A 5 6.87 -7.47 -16.32
N LYS A 6 7.31 -6.20 -16.39
CA LYS A 6 7.07 -5.20 -15.35
C LYS A 6 5.57 -4.94 -15.15
N MET A 7 4.80 -4.82 -16.23
CA MET A 7 3.33 -4.68 -16.19
C MET A 7 2.65 -5.89 -15.53
N ASN A 8 3.11 -7.11 -15.84
CA ASN A 8 2.60 -8.32 -15.20
C ASN A 8 2.96 -8.39 -13.71
N ILE A 9 4.17 -7.95 -13.33
CA ILE A 9 4.57 -7.81 -11.92
C ILE A 9 3.63 -6.82 -11.24
N ARG A 10 3.46 -5.60 -11.76
CA ARG A 10 2.54 -4.59 -11.18
C ARG A 10 1.16 -5.13 -10.93
N LYS A 11 0.52 -5.77 -11.92
CA LYS A 11 -0.82 -6.34 -11.78
C LYS A 11 -0.91 -7.34 -10.63
N ARG A 12 0.11 -8.19 -10.47
CA ARG A 12 0.17 -9.18 -9.37
C ARG A 12 0.44 -8.52 -8.03
N VAL A 13 1.36 -7.56 -8.00
CA VAL A 13 1.76 -6.84 -6.80
C VAL A 13 0.61 -6.01 -6.24
N ILE A 14 -0.11 -5.25 -7.08
CA ILE A 14 -1.27 -4.45 -6.67
C ILE A 14 -2.36 -5.34 -6.06
N ALA A 15 -2.65 -6.49 -6.68
CA ALA A 15 -3.61 -7.45 -6.15
C ALA A 15 -3.14 -8.02 -4.80
N SER A 16 -1.85 -8.33 -4.65
CA SER A 16 -1.28 -8.78 -3.37
C SER A 16 -1.32 -7.68 -2.30
N PHE A 17 -0.96 -6.44 -2.61
CA PHE A 17 -0.94 -5.35 -1.62
C PHE A 17 -2.31 -5.10 -1.01
N PHE A 18 -3.36 -5.12 -1.82
CA PHE A 18 -4.72 -5.02 -1.30
C PHE A 18 -5.08 -6.15 -0.31
N GLU A 19 -4.58 -7.37 -0.53
CA GLU A 19 -4.75 -8.49 0.40
C GLU A 19 -3.94 -8.31 1.69
N TRP A 20 -2.75 -7.71 1.60
CA TRP A 20 -1.89 -7.39 2.75
C TRP A 20 -2.48 -6.29 3.61
N ASP A 21 -2.91 -5.17 3.02
CA ASP A 21 -3.56 -4.07 3.74
C ASP A 21 -4.77 -4.59 4.52
N LYS A 22 -5.60 -5.41 3.87
CA LYS A 22 -6.76 -6.03 4.51
C LYS A 22 -6.38 -6.93 5.69
N LEU A 23 -5.22 -7.59 5.63
CA LEU A 23 -4.69 -8.40 6.72
C LEU A 23 -4.20 -7.51 7.87
N ASP A 24 -3.47 -6.44 7.57
CA ASP A 24 -2.90 -5.49 8.55
C ASP A 24 -3.99 -4.71 9.28
N TYR A 25 -5.05 -4.26 8.58
CA TYR A 25 -6.24 -3.68 9.20
C TYR A 25 -6.87 -4.61 10.25
N ALA A 26 -6.87 -5.92 10.01
CA ALA A 26 -7.44 -6.89 10.95
C ALA A 26 -6.54 -7.19 12.16
N VAL A 27 -5.23 -6.97 12.04
CA VAL A 27 -4.26 -7.14 13.13
C VAL A 27 -4.32 -5.95 14.09
N GLY A 28 -4.64 -4.76 13.60
CA GLY A 28 -4.75 -3.51 14.39
C GLY A 28 -5.97 -3.42 15.33
N GLY A 29 -6.88 -4.40 15.32
CA GLY A 29 -8.03 -4.46 16.23
C GLY A 29 -9.13 -3.42 15.97
N THR A 30 -8.98 -2.56 14.96
CA THR A 30 -9.93 -1.53 14.60
C THR A 30 -10.96 -2.07 13.59
N GLN A 31 -12.20 -2.16 14.05
CA GLN A 31 -13.45 -2.26 13.27
C GLN A 31 -13.87 -3.62 12.68
N GLN A 32 -12.97 -4.55 12.32
CA GLN A 32 -13.41 -5.88 11.85
C GLN A 32 -12.41 -6.97 12.23
N ALA A 33 -12.71 -7.74 13.27
CA ALA A 33 -12.05 -9.04 13.46
C ALA A 33 -12.38 -9.90 12.24
N LEU A 34 -11.48 -9.96 11.24
CA LEU A 34 -11.56 -10.99 10.21
C LEU A 34 -11.64 -12.31 10.98
N GLY A 35 -12.77 -13.01 10.88
CA GLY A 35 -12.91 -14.31 11.52
C GLY A 35 -11.67 -15.15 11.19
N THR A 36 -11.13 -15.87 12.16
CA THR A 36 -9.84 -16.59 12.05
C THR A 36 -9.69 -17.39 10.74
N LYS A 37 -10.80 -17.91 10.20
CA LYS A 37 -10.90 -18.58 8.90
C LYS A 37 -10.59 -17.68 7.70
N LEU A 38 -11.15 -16.46 7.66
CA LEU A 38 -10.92 -15.51 6.57
C LEU A 38 -9.48 -14.97 6.61
N HIS A 39 -8.96 -14.66 7.80
CA HIS A 39 -7.55 -14.30 7.98
C HIS A 39 -6.62 -15.42 7.47
N GLN A 40 -6.86 -16.68 7.88
CA GLN A 40 -6.10 -17.82 7.40
C GLN A 40 -6.23 -18.04 5.89
N HIS A 41 -7.42 -17.82 5.32
CA HIS A 41 -7.65 -17.95 3.89
C HIS A 41 -6.86 -16.92 3.10
N THR A 42 -6.93 -15.64 3.48
CA THR A 42 -6.15 -14.56 2.87
C THR A 42 -4.64 -14.84 3.00
N ARG A 43 -4.16 -15.25 4.17
CA ARG A 43 -2.75 -15.58 4.38
C ARG A 43 -2.27 -16.74 3.50
N LYS A 44 -3.12 -17.76 3.31
CA LYS A 44 -2.83 -18.89 2.40
C LYS A 44 -2.84 -18.46 0.93
N ALA A 45 -3.75 -17.59 0.53
CA ALA A 45 -3.80 -17.04 -0.83
C ALA A 45 -2.52 -16.25 -1.14
N ILE A 46 -2.12 -15.34 -0.25
CA ILE A 46 -0.85 -14.59 -0.35
C ILE A 46 0.34 -15.55 -0.51
N ALA A 47 0.47 -16.53 0.40
CA ALA A 47 1.57 -17.50 0.36
C ALA A 47 1.59 -18.33 -0.94
N LYS A 48 0.43 -18.61 -1.53
CA LYS A 48 0.30 -19.35 -2.79
C LYS A 48 0.79 -18.53 -3.99
N HIS A 49 0.53 -17.23 -4.02
CA HIS A 49 0.87 -16.36 -5.16
C HIS A 49 2.28 -15.78 -5.09
N GLN A 50 2.89 -15.72 -3.89
CA GLN A 50 4.23 -15.18 -3.65
C GLN A 50 5.33 -15.80 -4.52
N PRO A 51 5.44 -17.13 -4.71
CA PRO A 51 6.50 -17.72 -5.52
C PRO A 51 6.45 -17.30 -6.98
N ALA A 52 5.24 -17.21 -7.55
CA ALA A 52 5.06 -16.82 -8.95
C ALA A 52 5.40 -15.34 -9.18
N LEU A 53 5.14 -14.49 -8.18
CA LEU A 53 5.56 -13.09 -8.19
C LEU A 53 7.09 -12.98 -8.10
N MET A 54 7.71 -13.70 -7.17
CA MET A 54 9.16 -13.72 -6.99
C MET A 54 9.92 -14.19 -8.22
N THR A 55 9.41 -15.21 -8.90
CA THR A 55 9.99 -15.68 -10.18
C THR A 55 9.91 -14.61 -11.26
N ALA A 56 8.79 -13.86 -11.34
CA ALA A 56 8.66 -12.77 -12.29
C ALA A 56 9.65 -11.63 -11.98
N ILE A 57 9.81 -11.24 -10.71
CA ILE A 57 10.77 -10.22 -10.28
C ILE A 57 12.21 -10.65 -10.60
N ARG A 58 12.60 -11.89 -10.27
CA ARG A 58 13.94 -12.40 -10.59
C ARG A 58 14.22 -12.38 -12.09
N LYS A 59 13.23 -12.75 -12.90
CA LYS A 59 13.33 -12.68 -14.37
C LYS A 59 13.47 -11.25 -14.86
N PHE A 60 12.78 -10.28 -14.24
CA PHE A 60 12.93 -8.86 -14.55
C PHE A 60 14.33 -8.36 -14.25
N ASN A 61 14.84 -8.66 -13.06
CA ASN A 61 16.15 -8.20 -12.61
C ASN A 61 17.27 -8.80 -13.48
N ALA A 62 17.18 -10.07 -13.85
CA ALA A 62 18.11 -10.69 -14.79
C ALA A 62 18.12 -10.00 -16.17
N TYR A 63 16.97 -9.50 -16.63
CA TYR A 63 16.93 -8.67 -17.85
C TYR A 63 17.59 -7.31 -17.63
N CYS A 64 17.42 -6.68 -16.48
CA CYS A 64 18.08 -5.41 -16.16
C CYS A 64 19.61 -5.58 -16.18
N GLU A 65 20.13 -6.64 -15.53
CA GLU A 65 21.56 -6.99 -15.54
C GLU A 65 22.07 -7.28 -16.97
N HIS A 66 21.29 -8.00 -17.77
CA HIS A 66 21.67 -8.26 -19.16
C HIS A 66 21.72 -6.98 -19.99
N LEU A 67 20.75 -6.08 -19.81
CA LEU A 67 20.72 -4.79 -20.50
C LEU A 67 21.91 -3.91 -20.08
N GLU A 68 22.25 -3.91 -18.80
CA GLU A 68 23.43 -3.22 -18.27
C GLU A 68 24.73 -3.76 -18.89
N SER A 69 24.85 -5.08 -19.06
CA SER A 69 26.04 -5.69 -19.70
C SER A 69 26.24 -5.29 -21.16
N LEU A 70 25.13 -4.99 -21.86
CA LEU A 70 25.14 -4.57 -23.27
C LEU A 70 25.18 -3.04 -23.41
N TYR A 71 24.99 -2.31 -22.32
CA TYR A 71 24.78 -0.88 -22.35
C TYR A 71 26.05 -0.11 -22.72
N ASN A 72 25.90 0.90 -23.58
CA ASN A 72 26.93 1.87 -23.87
C ASN A 72 26.47 3.26 -23.38
N PRO A 73 27.26 3.94 -22.51
CA PRO A 73 26.91 5.28 -22.01
C PRO A 73 26.66 6.32 -23.10
N SER A 74 27.22 6.15 -24.31
CA SER A 74 27.00 7.05 -25.44
C SER A 74 25.56 7.09 -25.95
N TRP A 75 24.74 6.10 -25.61
CA TRP A 75 23.34 6.05 -26.04
C TRP A 75 22.46 7.06 -25.29
N GLY A 76 22.84 7.46 -24.08
CA GLY A 76 22.06 8.41 -23.28
C GLY A 76 20.64 7.93 -22.94
N ILE A 77 20.43 6.60 -22.95
CA ILE A 77 19.12 5.98 -22.69
C ILE A 77 19.13 5.51 -21.22
N PRO A 78 18.19 5.97 -20.37
CA PRO A 78 18.15 5.55 -18.97
C PRO A 78 17.87 4.05 -18.85
N LEU A 79 18.64 3.30 -18.06
CA LEU A 79 18.40 1.87 -17.85
C LEU A 79 17.29 1.64 -16.81
N PRO A 80 16.48 0.58 -16.93
CA PRO A 80 15.53 0.19 -15.90
C PRO A 80 16.28 -0.29 -14.65
N ALA A 81 15.88 0.21 -13.49
CA ALA A 81 16.39 -0.25 -12.21
C ALA A 81 15.83 -1.64 -11.85
N PRO A 82 16.62 -2.52 -11.24
CA PRO A 82 16.14 -3.80 -10.70
C PRO A 82 15.17 -3.57 -9.54
N LEU A 83 14.17 -4.43 -9.42
CA LEU A 83 13.17 -4.35 -8.36
C LEU A 83 13.63 -5.09 -7.08
N PRO A 84 13.25 -4.62 -5.89
CA PRO A 84 13.48 -5.31 -4.64
C PRO A 84 12.91 -6.72 -4.66
N THR A 85 13.67 -7.68 -4.12
CA THR A 85 13.24 -9.07 -3.98
C THR A 85 12.47 -9.32 -2.69
N LYS A 86 12.45 -8.36 -1.76
CA LYS A 86 11.61 -8.41 -0.56
C LYS A 86 10.32 -7.65 -0.83
N LEU A 87 9.19 -8.29 -0.54
CA LEU A 87 7.86 -7.72 -0.83
C LEU A 87 7.58 -6.43 -0.04
N ALA A 88 8.07 -6.33 1.19
CA ALA A 88 7.91 -5.13 2.03
C ALA A 88 8.67 -3.92 1.47
N GLU A 89 9.87 -4.15 0.93
CA GLU A 89 10.66 -3.10 0.26
C GLU A 89 10.01 -2.73 -1.08
N LEU A 90 9.54 -3.74 -1.83
CA LEU A 90 8.81 -3.54 -3.10
C LEU A 90 7.53 -2.72 -2.93
N HIS A 91 6.88 -2.80 -1.76
CA HIS A 91 5.70 -1.99 -1.44
C HIS A 91 5.99 -0.50 -1.37
N SER A 92 7.18 -0.14 -0.89
CA SER A 92 7.56 1.27 -0.71
C SER A 92 8.37 1.79 -1.90
N ASP A 93 8.68 0.95 -2.88
CA ASP A 93 9.55 1.31 -3.99
C ASP A 93 8.79 2.00 -5.13
N HIS A 94 9.13 3.26 -5.36
CA HIS A 94 8.58 4.07 -6.45
C HIS A 94 8.95 3.53 -7.85
N SER A 95 10.07 2.82 -7.98
CA SER A 95 10.54 2.26 -9.25
C SER A 95 9.58 1.22 -9.82
N LEU A 96 8.76 0.56 -8.97
CA LEU A 96 7.77 -0.40 -9.42
C LEU A 96 6.81 0.22 -10.44
N MET A 97 6.34 1.44 -10.18
CA MET A 97 5.36 2.13 -11.03
C MET A 97 6.00 2.92 -12.19
N GLU A 98 7.32 3.07 -12.20
CA GLU A 98 8.03 3.82 -13.23
C GLU A 98 8.11 3.08 -14.56
N ASP A 99 7.78 3.78 -15.63
CA ASP A 99 7.73 3.26 -16.99
C ASP A 99 8.88 3.80 -17.84
N VAL A 100 10.06 3.20 -17.64
CA VAL A 100 11.25 3.49 -18.43
C VAL A 100 11.01 3.02 -19.89
N TRP A 101 11.24 3.94 -20.85
CA TRP A 101 11.13 3.74 -22.31
C TRP A 101 9.72 3.71 -22.94
N ILE A 102 8.67 4.21 -22.29
CA ILE A 102 7.34 4.27 -22.93
C ILE A 102 7.20 5.47 -23.87
N THR A 103 7.80 6.61 -23.56
CA THR A 103 7.69 7.83 -24.37
C THR A 103 8.97 8.63 -24.24
N LEU A 104 9.55 9.07 -25.35
CA LEU A 104 10.61 10.07 -25.31
C LEU A 104 10.02 11.35 -24.72
N SER A 105 10.56 11.81 -23.59
CA SER A 105 10.22 13.14 -23.09
C SER A 105 10.80 14.17 -24.05
N THR A 106 9.95 14.80 -24.85
CA THR A 106 10.33 15.97 -25.62
C THR A 106 10.19 17.20 -24.72
N GLY A 107 11.23 17.51 -23.94
CA GLY A 107 11.26 18.68 -23.06
C GLY A 107 11.94 18.40 -21.72
N GLU A 108 12.07 19.46 -20.90
CA GLU A 108 12.52 19.33 -19.51
C GLU A 108 11.55 18.43 -18.73
N VAL A 109 12.09 17.40 -18.09
CA VAL A 109 11.32 16.47 -17.27
C VAL A 109 10.96 17.20 -15.96
N PRO A 110 9.69 17.22 -15.53
CA PRO A 110 9.33 17.82 -14.26
C PRO A 110 10.09 17.17 -13.10
N ARG A 111 10.57 17.98 -12.14
CA ARG A 111 11.35 17.49 -11.00
C ARG A 111 10.64 16.41 -10.18
N TRP A 112 9.33 16.48 -10.02
CA TRP A 112 8.57 15.43 -9.30
C TRP A 112 8.60 14.06 -10.00
N LEU A 113 8.99 14.00 -11.27
CA LEU A 113 9.13 12.77 -12.04
C LEU A 113 10.57 12.22 -12.05
N GLU A 114 11.57 13.11 -12.03
CA GLU A 114 13.00 12.77 -12.13
C GLU A 114 13.72 12.70 -10.77
N ASP A 115 13.42 13.62 -9.85
CA ASP A 115 14.15 13.83 -8.61
C ASP A 115 13.55 12.96 -7.48
N SER A 116 14.32 11.97 -7.02
CA SER A 116 13.90 11.04 -5.96
C SER A 116 13.56 11.77 -4.66
N ASP A 117 14.34 12.80 -4.29
CA ASP A 117 14.15 13.54 -3.04
C ASP A 117 12.82 14.33 -3.09
N VAL A 118 12.46 14.86 -4.26
CA VAL A 118 11.17 15.54 -4.46
C VAL A 118 10.01 14.54 -4.33
N LYS A 119 10.15 13.33 -4.88
CA LYS A 119 9.12 12.29 -4.78
C LYS A 119 8.94 11.83 -3.33
N ASP A 120 10.04 11.56 -2.64
CA ASP A 120 10.03 11.17 -1.24
C ASP A 120 9.41 12.28 -0.37
N GLY A 121 9.73 13.55 -0.66
CA GLY A 121 9.13 14.71 -0.02
C GLY A 121 7.60 14.80 -0.22
N ILE A 122 7.12 14.60 -1.44
CA ILE A 122 5.67 14.57 -1.75
C ILE A 122 4.99 13.43 -0.99
N CYS A 123 5.57 12.23 -1.01
CA CYS A 123 5.02 11.08 -0.29
C CYS A 123 5.01 11.29 1.22
N ALA A 124 6.05 11.93 1.79
CA ALA A 124 6.10 12.28 3.20
C ALA A 124 5.01 13.31 3.57
N LEU A 125 4.80 14.33 2.74
CA LEU A 125 3.74 15.33 2.92
C LEU A 125 2.36 14.68 2.92
N LEU A 126 2.05 13.84 1.93
CA LEU A 126 0.77 13.15 1.83
C LEU A 126 0.52 12.23 3.03
N LYS A 127 1.54 11.49 3.48
CA LYS A 127 1.45 10.67 4.70
C LYS A 127 1.12 11.52 5.92
N HIS A 128 1.79 12.66 6.07
CA HIS A 128 1.53 13.59 7.17
C HIS A 128 0.09 14.13 7.14
N GLU A 129 -0.41 14.54 5.97
CA GLU A 129 -1.80 15.01 5.81
C GLU A 129 -2.81 13.90 6.13
N CYS A 130 -2.59 12.67 5.64
CA CYS A 130 -3.43 11.52 5.99
C CYS A 130 -3.44 11.24 7.50
N CYS A 131 -2.28 11.34 8.18
CA CYS A 131 -2.24 11.18 9.63
C CYS A 131 -3.07 12.27 10.36
N GLN A 132 -3.04 13.51 9.88
CA GLN A 132 -3.86 14.59 10.44
C GLN A 132 -5.36 14.36 10.21
N GLU A 133 -5.74 13.90 9.03
CA GLU A 133 -7.12 13.52 8.71
C GLU A 133 -7.59 12.38 9.62
N GLU A 134 -6.78 11.33 9.76
CA GLU A 134 -7.08 10.19 10.61
C GLU A 134 -7.21 10.59 12.08
N GLN A 135 -6.35 11.48 12.57
CA GLN A 135 -6.48 12.02 13.93
C GLN A 135 -7.81 12.74 14.15
N LYS A 136 -8.26 13.54 13.19
CA LYS A 136 -9.57 14.21 13.26
C LYS A 136 -10.72 13.19 13.22
N ARG A 137 -10.64 12.20 12.34
CA ARG A 137 -11.63 11.12 12.22
C ARG A 137 -11.77 10.36 13.54
N LEU A 138 -10.65 9.98 14.16
CA LEU A 138 -10.61 9.30 15.45
C LEU A 138 -11.16 10.17 16.59
N GLY A 139 -10.89 11.48 16.57
CA GLY A 139 -11.48 12.42 17.53
C GLY A 139 -13.01 12.44 17.46
N ILE A 140 -13.56 12.55 16.24
CA ILE A 140 -15.02 12.49 16.01
C ILE A 140 -15.60 11.15 16.48
N GLU A 141 -14.92 10.05 16.19
CA GLU A 141 -15.34 8.71 16.59
C GLU A 141 -15.36 8.56 18.14
N ALA A 142 -14.34 9.07 18.82
CA ALA A 142 -14.26 9.08 20.28
C ALA A 142 -15.39 9.92 20.92
N ASP A 143 -15.66 11.12 20.38
CA ASP A 143 -16.75 11.98 20.85
C ASP A 143 -18.13 11.32 20.67
N ASN A 144 -18.33 10.65 19.53
CA ASN A 144 -19.56 9.91 19.25
C ASN A 144 -19.77 8.75 20.23
N LEU A 145 -18.72 7.98 20.52
CA LEU A 145 -18.78 6.89 21.50
C LEU A 145 -19.10 7.43 22.90
N LEU A 146 -18.44 8.51 23.33
CA LEU A 146 -18.69 9.13 24.63
C LEU A 146 -20.12 9.66 24.76
N ARG A 147 -20.67 10.27 23.70
CA ARG A 147 -22.06 10.71 23.68
C ARG A 147 -23.02 9.53 23.81
N PHE A 148 -22.84 8.50 22.98
CA PHE A 148 -23.65 7.29 23.03
C PHE A 148 -23.63 6.66 24.43
N PHE A 149 -22.45 6.49 25.04
CA PHE A 149 -22.33 5.94 26.39
C PHE A 149 -23.04 6.79 27.45
N ARG A 150 -22.96 8.12 27.35
CA ARG A 150 -23.68 9.02 28.27
C ARG A 150 -25.19 8.87 28.15
N ASP A 151 -25.69 8.84 26.91
CA ASP A 151 -27.12 8.73 26.65
C ASP A 151 -27.67 7.38 27.16
N GLU A 152 -26.95 6.28 26.92
CA GLU A 152 -27.29 4.94 27.44
C GLU A 152 -27.25 4.89 28.97
N LEU A 153 -26.23 5.48 29.60
CA LEU A 153 -26.12 5.52 31.06
C LEU A 153 -27.27 6.32 31.68
N ALA A 154 -27.62 7.47 31.12
CA ALA A 154 -28.75 8.28 31.56
C ALA A 154 -30.08 7.54 31.38
N ALA A 155 -30.28 6.79 30.29
CA ALA A 155 -31.46 5.97 30.07
C ALA A 155 -31.58 4.84 31.10
N LEU A 156 -30.46 4.18 31.44
CA LEU A 156 -30.42 3.15 32.48
C LEU A 156 -30.73 3.73 33.86
N GLU A 157 -30.12 4.86 34.22
CA GLU A 157 -30.39 5.55 35.49
C GLU A 157 -31.87 5.95 35.61
N LEU A 158 -32.46 6.50 34.54
CA LEU A 158 -33.88 6.81 34.49
C LEU A 158 -34.74 5.56 34.71
N SER A 159 -34.40 4.44 34.06
CA SER A 159 -35.13 3.18 34.21
C SER A 159 -35.13 2.62 35.63
N LEU A 160 -34.04 2.86 36.39
CA LEU A 160 -33.92 2.46 37.79
C LEU A 160 -34.70 3.36 38.73
N CYS A 161 -34.83 4.65 38.40
CA CYS A 161 -35.53 5.65 39.20
C CYS A 161 -37.06 5.67 39.02
N ILE A 162 -37.59 5.09 37.93
CA ILE A 162 -39.04 4.98 37.71
C ILE A 162 -39.56 3.77 38.51
N PRO A 163 -40.38 3.96 39.56
CA PRO A 163 -40.94 2.84 40.30
C PRO A 163 -42.02 2.14 39.47
N GLY A 164 -41.68 0.98 38.92
CA GLY A 164 -42.64 -0.03 38.45
C GLY A 164 -43.14 0.11 37.01
N CYS A 165 -42.57 -0.69 36.12
CA CYS A 165 -43.37 -1.38 35.11
C CYS A 165 -43.27 -2.89 35.40
N LYS A 166 -44.05 -3.32 36.39
CA LYS A 166 -44.58 -4.69 36.49
C LYS A 166 -46.08 -4.60 36.28
#